data_AF-O89063-F1
#
_entry.id   AF-O89063-F1
#
_cell.length_a   1.000
_cell.length_b   1.000
_cell.length_c   1.000
_cell.angle_alpha   90.00
_cell.angle_beta   90.00
_cell.angle_gamma   90.00
#
_symmetry.space_group_name_H-M   'P 1'
#
loop_
_entity.id
_entity.type
_entity.pdbx_description
1 polymer ?
#
loop_
_entity_poly.entity_id
_entity_poly.type
_entity_poly.pdbx_seq_one_letter_code
_entity_poly.pdbx_strand_id
1 'polypeptide(L)' 'MGYWNQGQMCMNMEWGAFGDDGCLDDIRTDFDKWWDEYSLNSGKQRFEKMI' A
#
# COMPACT_ATOMS: atom_id res chain seq x y z
N MET A 1 -15.28 28.69 17.57
CA MET A 1 -14.43 28.36 16.41
C MET A 1 -13.26 27.56 16.95
N GLY A 2 -13.22 26.24 16.78
CA GLY A 2 -12.23 25.38 17.45
C GLY A 2 -10.86 25.43 16.79
N TYR A 3 -9.80 25.56 17.59
CA TYR A 3 -8.38 25.63 17.20
C TYR A 3 -7.80 24.32 16.62
N TRP A 4 -8.64 23.36 16.24
CA TRP A 4 -8.25 22.03 15.74
C TRP A 4 -7.53 22.04 14.38
N ASN A 5 -7.50 23.19 13.70
CA ASN A 5 -6.85 23.37 12.40
C ASN A 5 -5.47 24.04 12.48
N GLN A 6 -4.92 24.19 13.69
CA GLN A 6 -3.65 24.87 13.92
C GLN A 6 -2.68 23.93 14.65
N GLY A 7 -2.18 22.93 13.93
CA GLY A 7 -1.17 21.99 14.41
C GLY A 7 -0.66 21.12 13.28
N GLN A 8 0.55 20.58 13.43
CA GLN A 8 1.09 19.55 12.54
C GLN A 8 0.99 18.20 13.26
N MET A 9 0.60 17.17 12.52
CA MET A 9 0.53 15.79 13.00
C MET A 9 1.34 14.91 12.07
N CYS A 10 2.24 14.09 12.63
CA CYS A 10 2.91 13.05 11.85
C CYS A 10 1.91 11.91 11.62
N MET A 11 1.66 11.60 10.35
CA MET A 11 0.77 10.51 9.96
C MET A 11 1.62 9.37 9.42
N ASN A 12 1.53 8.20 10.05
CA ASN A 12 1.98 6.97 9.42
C ASN A 12 0.90 6.51 8.44
N MET A 13 1.22 6.49 7.16
CA MET A 13 0.25 6.18 6.11
C MET A 13 0.07 4.68 5.89
N GLU A 14 1.00 3.84 6.37
CA GLU A 14 1.03 2.41 6.03
C GLU A 14 0.85 2.18 4.51
N TRP A 15 1.49 3.03 3.72
CA TRP A 15 1.34 3.11 2.27
C TRP A 15 1.73 1.83 1.51
N GLY A 16 2.42 0.89 2.17
CA GLY A 16 2.79 -0.40 1.59
C GLY A 16 1.56 -1.23 1.20
N ALA A 17 0.44 -1.10 1.92
CA ALA A 17 -0.83 -1.76 1.64
C ALA A 17 -1.61 -1.15 0.46
N PHE A 18 -1.09 -0.09 -0.16
CA PHE A 18 -1.73 0.48 -1.34
C PHE A 18 -1.78 -0.57 -2.47
N GLY A 19 -2.93 -0.68 -3.16
CA GLY A 19 -3.15 -1.70 -4.18
C GLY A 19 -3.64 -3.06 -3.68
N ASP A 20 -3.73 -3.29 -2.35
CA ASP A 20 -4.28 -4.53 -1.76
C ASP A 20 -5.75 -4.76 -2.16
N ASP A 21 -6.50 -3.70 -2.48
CA ASP A 21 -7.87 -3.71 -3.00
C ASP A 21 -7.96 -3.93 -4.52
N GLY A 22 -6.82 -4.09 -5.20
CA GLY A 22 -6.74 -4.29 -6.64
C GLY A 22 -6.59 -3.02 -7.47
N CYS A 23 -6.51 -1.82 -6.86
CA CYS A 23 -6.40 -0.57 -7.63
C CYS A 23 -5.08 -0.42 -8.42
N LEU A 24 -4.09 -1.28 -8.17
CA LEU A 24 -2.82 -1.33 -8.91
C LEU A 24 -2.70 -2.53 -9.86
N ASP A 25 -3.74 -3.35 -10.01
CA ASP A 25 -3.65 -4.58 -10.82
C ASP A 25 -3.37 -4.31 -12.32
N ASP A 26 -3.71 -3.10 -12.80
CA ASP A 26 -3.45 -2.66 -14.18
C ASP A 26 -1.96 -2.40 -14.49
N ILE A 27 -1.16 -2.08 -13.47
CA ILE A 27 0.28 -1.80 -13.62
C ILE A 27 1.16 -2.96 -13.15
N ARG A 28 0.58 -3.95 -12.46
CA ARG A 28 1.30 -5.12 -11.96
C ARG A 28 1.65 -6.07 -13.10
N THR A 29 2.94 -6.42 -13.18
CA THR A 29 3.41 -7.45 -14.10
C THR A 29 3.09 -8.84 -13.56
N ASP A 30 3.26 -9.87 -14.41
CA ASP A 30 3.10 -11.26 -13.97
C ASP A 30 4.17 -11.67 -12.94
N PHE A 31 5.34 -11.03 -12.94
CA PHE A 31 6.36 -11.22 -11.92
C PHE A 31 5.90 -10.72 -10.54
N ASP A 32 5.25 -9.54 -10.47
CA ASP A 32 4.75 -8.98 -9.21
C ASP A 32 3.61 -9.82 -8.63
N LYS A 33 2.80 -10.43 -9.50
CA LYS A 33 1.72 -11.35 -9.10
C LYS A 33 2.30 -12.64 -8.54
N TRP A 34 3.27 -13.23 -9.24
CA TRP A 34 3.95 -14.44 -8.78
C TRP A 34 4.69 -14.17 -7.46
N TRP A 35 5.46 -13.10 -7.38
CA TRP A 35 6.18 -12.74 -6.15
C TRP A 35 5.24 -12.54 -4.95
N ASP A 36 4.09 -11.90 -5.15
CA ASP A 36 3.05 -11.75 -4.13
C ASP A 36 2.46 -13.11 -3.70
N GLU A 37 2.18 -14.00 -4.64
CA GLU A 37 1.63 -15.35 -4.38
C GLU A 37 2.56 -16.20 -3.49
N TYR A 38 3.87 -16.12 -3.71
CA TYR A 38 4.86 -16.90 -2.94
C TYR A 38 5.37 -16.18 -1.69
N SER A 39 4.88 -14.98 -1.40
CA SER A 39 5.24 -14.23 -0.19
C SER A 39 4.52 -14.75 1.05
N LEU A 40 5.08 -14.48 2.23
CA LEU A 40 4.45 -14.80 3.53
C LEU A 40 3.10 -14.08 3.73
N ASN A 41 2.91 -12.94 3.08
CA ASN A 41 1.75 -12.06 3.21
C ASN A 41 1.06 -11.89 1.85
N SER A 42 0.70 -13.00 1.21
CA SER A 42 0.03 -12.99 -0.09
C SER A 42 -1.23 -12.10 -0.09
N GLY A 43 -1.33 -11.25 -1.10
CA GLY A 43 -2.42 -10.31 -1.27
C GLY A 43 -2.35 -9.07 -0.38
N LYS A 44 -1.26 -8.90 0.40
CA LYS A 44 -1.03 -7.74 1.25
C LYS A 44 0.27 -7.02 0.91
N GLN A 45 0.36 -5.75 1.30
CA GLN A 45 1.52 -4.90 1.07
C GLN A 45 1.95 -4.87 -0.41
N ARG A 46 0.98 -4.85 -1.34
CA ARG A 46 1.27 -4.99 -2.77
C ARG A 46 2.12 -3.86 -3.33
N PHE A 47 1.94 -2.63 -2.87
CA PHE A 47 2.80 -1.51 -3.27
C PHE A 47 4.23 -1.66 -2.74
N GLU A 48 4.40 -2.11 -1.50
CA GLU A 48 5.72 -2.34 -0.90
C GLU A 48 6.54 -3.38 -1.68
N LYS A 49 5.88 -4.40 -2.24
CA LYS A 49 6.51 -5.47 -3.01
C LYS A 49 7.01 -5.05 -4.40
N MET A 50 6.59 -3.87 -4.89
CA MET A 50 6.99 -3.34 -6.19
C MET A 50 8.13 -2.31 -6.09
N ILE A 51 8.64 -2.03 -4.88
CA ILE A 51 9.78 -1.14 -4.60
C ILE A 51 11.02 -1.97 -4.31
#